data_AF-A0A409V8U7-F1
#
_entry.id   AF-A0A409V8U7-F1
#
_cell.length_a   1.000
_cell.length_b   1.000
_cell.length_c   1.000
_cell.angle_alpha   90.00
_cell.angle_beta   90.00
_cell.angle_gamma   90.00
#
_symmetry.space_group_name_H-M   'P 1'
#
loop_
_entity.id
_entity.type
_entity.pdbx_description
1 polymer ?
#
loop_
_entity_poly.entity_id
_entity_poly.type
_entity_poly.pdbx_seq_one_letter_code
_entity_poly.pdbx_strand_id
1 'polypeptide(L)'
;MGREAKVIIRWTDITKLEVGNNMLFPDSVKVTTREGEFYFSMLLRSSESFRLMEQLANMAMKQLMLEGGFEEDKTIADRTK
;
A
#
# COMPACT_ATOMS: atom_id res chain seq x y z
N MET A 1 7.36 -23.83 19.64
CA MET A 1 7.98 -22.51 19.78
C MET A 1 7.49 -21.64 18.63
N GLY A 2 6.55 -20.73 18.88
CA GLY A 2 6.01 -19.85 17.84
C GLY A 2 6.91 -18.62 17.68
N ARG A 3 7.48 -18.42 16.49
CA ARG A 3 8.09 -17.13 16.11
C ARG A 3 7.00 -16.31 15.44
N GLU A 4 6.63 -15.20 16.06
CA GLU A 4 5.77 -14.20 15.44
C GLU A 4 6.61 -13.25 14.62
N ALA A 5 6.14 -12.90 13.42
CA ALA A 5 6.71 -11.86 12.59
C ALA A 5 5.61 -10.83 12.29
N LYS A 6 5.95 -9.55 12.35
CA LYS A 6 5.05 -8.44 12.06
C LYS A 6 5.64 -7.58 10.95
N VAL A 7 4.82 -7.23 9.96
CA VAL A 7 5.16 -6.33 8.86
C VAL A 7 4.12 -5.21 8.81
N ILE A 8 4.58 -3.97 8.60
CA ILE A 8 3.72 -2.80 8.43
C ILE A 8 4.16 -2.13 7.12
N ILE A 9 3.23 -2.02 6.16
CA ILE A 9 3.47 -1.40 4.85
C ILE A 9 2.42 -0.32 4.65
N ARG A 10 2.85 0.90 4.31
CA ARG A 10 1.90 1.96 3.93
C ARG A 10 1.40 1.71 2.52
N TRP A 11 0.11 1.95 2.29
CA TRP A 11 -0.50 1.80 0.96
C TRP A 11 0.16 2.68 -0.11
N THR A 12 0.68 3.86 0.27
CA THR A 12 1.44 4.76 -0.60
C THR A 12 2.84 4.26 -0.97
N ASP A 13 3.38 3.29 -0.23
CA ASP A 13 4.72 2.73 -0.51
C ASP A 13 4.65 1.54 -1.47
N ILE A 14 3.45 1.03 -1.76
CA ILE A 14 3.22 -0.06 -2.69
C ILE A 14 3.41 0.45 -4.12
N THR A 15 4.37 -0.13 -4.83
CA THR A 15 4.66 0.20 -6.23
C THR A 15 4.02 -0.77 -7.21
N LYS A 16 3.75 -2.01 -6.77
CA LYS A 16 3.10 -3.03 -7.60
C LYS A 16 2.35 -4.05 -6.73
N LEU A 17 1.17 -4.45 -7.19
CA LEU A 17 0.40 -5.59 -6.67
C LEU A 17 0.23 -6.61 -7.78
N GLU A 18 0.57 -7.87 -7.52
CA GLU A 18 0.39 -8.96 -8.47
C GLU A 18 -0.22 -10.18 -7.80
N VAL A 19 -1.05 -10.92 -8.54
CA VAL A 19 -1.43 -12.28 -8.16
C VAL A 19 -0.28 -13.21 -8.54
N GLY A 20 0.41 -13.71 -7.54
CA GLY A 20 1.50 -14.65 -7.69
C GLY A 20 0.96 -16.08 -7.88
N ASN A 21 1.32 -16.70 -9.00
CA ASN A 21 1.07 -18.11 -9.26
C ASN A 21 2.39 -18.86 -9.47
N ASN A 22 3.32 -18.68 -8.54
CA ASN A 22 4.61 -19.36 -8.59
C ASN A 22 4.45 -20.80 -8.08
N MET A 23 5.25 -21.73 -8.63
CA MET A 23 5.20 -23.16 -8.29
C MET A 23 5.29 -23.46 -6.79
N LEU A 24 5.96 -22.59 -6.02
CA LEU A 24 6.12 -22.72 -4.57
C LEU A 24 4.94 -22.13 -3.77
N PHE A 25 4.22 -21.15 -4.33
CA PHE A 25 3.17 -20.41 -3.64
C PHE A 25 1.98 -20.17 -4.59
N PRO A 26 1.12 -21.18 -4.79
CA PRO A 26 -0.12 -21.01 -5.54
C PRO A 26 -1.03 -20.00 -4.81
N ASP A 27 -1.78 -19.21 -5.57
CA ASP A 27 -2.73 -18.22 -5.07
C ASP A 27 -2.16 -17.24 -4.04
N SER A 28 -0.96 -16.73 -4.32
CA SER A 28 -0.30 -15.70 -3.50
C SER A 28 -0.60 -14.29 -4.00
N VAL A 29 -0.45 -13.32 -3.10
CA VAL A 29 -0.40 -11.89 -3.46
C VAL A 29 1.02 -11.40 -3.25
N LYS A 30 1.64 -10.93 -4.33
CA LYS A 30 2.95 -10.27 -4.30
C LYS A 30 2.75 -8.77 -4.15
N VAL A 31 3.34 -8.21 -3.10
CA VAL A 31 3.38 -6.78 -2.82
C VAL A 31 4.81 -6.29 -3.02
N THR A 32 5.03 -5.47 -4.04
CA THR A 32 6.32 -4.80 -4.24
C THR A 32 6.25 -3.40 -3.65
N THR A 33 7.26 -3.07 -2.87
CA THR A 33 7.50 -1.74 -2.29
C THR A 33 8.83 -1.20 -2.81
N ARG A 34 9.20 0.02 -2.42
CA ARG A 34 10.53 0.57 -2.73
C ARG A 34 11.67 -0.15 -2.00
N GLU A 35 11.38 -0.82 -0.89
CA GLU A 35 12.37 -1.43 -0.01
C GLU A 35 12.50 -2.95 -0.22
N GLY A 36 11.55 -3.56 -0.94
CA GLY A 36 11.57 -4.99 -1.21
C GLY A 36 10.21 -5.56 -1.60
N GLU A 37 10.15 -6.89 -1.62
CA GLU A 37 8.99 -7.67 -2.05
C GLU A 37 8.47 -8.55 -0.92
N PHE A 38 7.15 -8.61 -0.77
CA PHE A 38 6.47 -9.42 0.22
C PHE A 38 5.49 -10.35 -0.48
N TYR A 39 5.44 -11.60 -0.03
CA TYR A 39 4.57 -12.64 -0.58
C TYR A 39 3.61 -13.10 0.50
N PHE A 40 2.31 -12.89 0.27
CA PHE A 40 1.25 -13.35 1.14
C PHE A 40 0.55 -14.54 0.48
N SER A 41 0.75 -15.73 1.02
CA SER A 41 0.12 -16.99 0.57
C SER A 41 -0.86 -17.53 1.60
N MET A 42 -1.54 -18.64 1.28
CA MET A 42 -2.53 -19.28 2.17
C MET A 42 -3.69 -18.36 2.59
N LEU A 43 -3.98 -17.35 1.78
CA LEU A 43 -5.17 -16.52 1.96
C LEU A 43 -6.41 -17.36 1.64
N LEU A 44 -7.40 -17.34 2.53
CA LEU A 44 -8.66 -18.08 2.30
C LEU A 44 -9.38 -17.64 1.01
N ARG A 45 -9.23 -16.38 0.62
CA ARG A 45 -9.84 -15.77 -0.57
C ARG A 45 -8.88 -14.76 -1.24
N SER A 46 -7.79 -15.27 -1.81
CA SER A 46 -6.71 -14.46 -2.41
C SER A 46 -7.23 -13.40 -3.40
N SER A 47 -8.15 -13.77 -4.30
CA SER A 47 -8.72 -12.85 -5.30
C SER A 47 -9.50 -11.68 -4.70
N GLU A 48 -10.27 -11.93 -3.63
CA GLU A 48 -11.02 -10.86 -2.94
C GLU A 48 -10.06 -9.97 -2.15
N SER A 49 -9.13 -10.57 -1.42
CA SER A 49 -8.08 -9.85 -0.70
C SER A 49 -7.27 -8.96 -1.65
N PHE A 50 -6.88 -9.48 -2.81
CA PHE A 50 -6.16 -8.72 -3.84
C PHE A 50 -6.94 -7.48 -4.29
N ARG A 51 -8.22 -7.64 -4.65
CA ARG A 51 -9.08 -6.51 -5.06
C ARG A 51 -9.23 -5.45 -3.98
N LEU A 52 -9.32 -5.87 -2.72
CA LEU A 52 -9.36 -4.94 -1.59
C LEU A 52 -8.03 -4.20 -1.43
N MET A 53 -6.90 -4.89 -1.54
CA MET A 53 -5.57 -4.28 -1.52
C MET A 53 -5.40 -3.25 -2.64
N GLU A 54 -5.87 -3.55 -3.85
CA GLU A 54 -5.85 -2.60 -4.97
C GLU A 54 -6.69 -1.35 -4.68
N GLN A 55 -7.89 -1.51 -4.11
CA GLN A 55 -8.74 -0.38 -3.75
C GLN A 55 -8.06 0.53 -2.72
N LEU A 56 -7.44 -0.07 -1.70
CA LEU A 56 -6.74 0.66 -0.66
C LEU A 56 -5.50 1.39 -1.19
N ALA A 57 -4.70 0.74 -2.03
CA ALA A 57 -3.58 1.36 -2.72
C ALA A 57 -4.05 2.54 -3.60
N ASN A 58 -5.10 2.34 -4.39
CA ASN A 58 -5.67 3.39 -5.26
C ASN A 58 -6.22 4.57 -4.47
N MET A 59 -6.90 4.32 -3.34
CA MET A 59 -7.38 5.38 -2.45
C MET A 59 -6.22 6.19 -1.86
N ALA A 60 -5.17 5.52 -1.39
CA ALA A 60 -4.00 6.17 -0.83
C ALA A 60 -3.27 7.04 -1.87
N MET A 61 -3.13 6.55 -3.10
CA MET A 61 -2.55 7.33 -4.20
C MET A 61 -3.40 8.55 -4.55
N LYS A 62 -4.73 8.41 -4.58
CA LYS A 62 -5.64 9.55 -4.78
C LYS A 62 -5.50 10.58 -3.66
N GLN A 63 -5.43 10.14 -2.40
CA GLN A 63 -5.21 11.05 -1.27
C GLN A 63 -3.87 11.79 -1.40
N LEU A 64 -2.80 11.09 -1.74
CA LEU A 64 -1.48 11.69 -1.95
C LEU A 64 -1.47 12.71 -3.10
N MET A 65 -2.20 12.45 -4.18
CA MET A 65 -2.38 13.40 -5.28
C MET A 65 -3.20 14.64 -4.88
N LEU A 66 -4.23 14.45 -4.05
CA LEU A 66 -5.07 15.54 -3.56
C LEU A 66 -4.33 16.42 -2.54
N GLU A 67 -3.53 15.83 -1.65
CA GLU A 67 -2.68 16.56 -0.71
C GLU A 67 -1.54 17.33 -1.40
N GLY A 68 -0.98 16.80 -2.50
CA GLY A 68 0.00 17.51 -3.32
C GLY A 68 -0.53 18.76 -4.05
N GLY A 69 -1.86 18.96 -4.10
CA GLY A 69 -2.50 20.16 -4.62
C GLY A 69 -2.78 21.24 -3.56
N PHE A 70 -2.39 21.01 -2.31
CA PHE A 70 -2.69 21.90 -1.19
C PHE A 70 -1.43 22.17 -0.33
N GLU A 71 -0.42 22.79 -0.95
CA GLU A 71 0.38 23.77 -0.22
C GLU A 71 -0.45 25.07 -0.16
N GLU A 72 -1.53 25.09 0.65
CA GLU A 72 -2.02 26.39 1.13
C GLU A 72 -0.88 26.98 1.96
N ASP A 73 -0.20 27.96 1.37
CA ASP A 73 0.81 28.78 2.02
C ASP A 73 0.24 29.35 3.33
N LYS A 74 0.58 28.71 4.45
CA LYS A 74 0.20 29.18 5.79
C LYS A 74 1.10 30.32 6.28
N THR A 75 1.93 30.93 5.44
CA THR A 75 2.92 31.92 5.89
C THR A 75 2.71 33.34 5.42
N ILE A 76 1.67 33.67 4.66
CA ILE A 76 1.40 35.07 4.30
C ILE A 76 -0.02 35.51 4.67
N ALA A 77 -0.30 35.49 5.98
CA ALA A 77 -1.23 36.43 6.60
C ALA A 77 -0.43 37.41 7.47
N ASP A 78 0.44 38.18 6.83
CA ASP A 78 0.90 39.47 7.38
C ASP A 78 -0.30 40.42 7.39
N ARG A 79 -1.08 40.43 8.49
CA ARG A 79 -2.00 41.53 8.82
C ARG A 79 -2.33 41.55 10.32
N THR A 80 -1.37 41.94 11.14
CA THR A 80 -1.62 42.68 12.40
C THR A 80 -0.36 43.48 12.70
N LYS A 81 -0.28 44.72 12.22
CA LYS A 81 -0.66 45.98 12.89
C LYS A 81 0.35 46.43 13.94
#